data_AF-A0A9X1UMI5-F1
#
_entry.id   AF-A0A9X1UMI5-F1
#
_cell.length_a   1.000
_cell.length_b   1.000
_cell.length_c   1.000
_cell.angle_alpha   90.00
_cell.angle_beta   90.00
_cell.angle_gamma   90.00
#
_symmetry.space_group_name_H-M   'P 1'
#
loop_
_entity.id
_entity.type
_entity.pdbx_description
1 polymer ?
#
loop_
_entity_poly.entity_id
_entity_poly.type
_entity_poly.pdbx_seq_one_letter_code
_entity_poly.pdbx_strand_id
1 'polypeptide(L)'
;MNHIHIVTTVPRLVLLGLTLQSGIALSQQPLDQQLAGAWTYVSVDTVRPDGSRTPMYGPNPHGLVIFDGHGHYALVNSRGDLPKYVTNDRMKGSAEEYRAVVQGSIAHFGTYVVNEADKTITFRIDTSTFPNWNGVEQRRPFVLSGDELRWTTPAASGGGSGEVVLKRAK
;
A
#
# COMPACT_ATOMS: atom_id res chain seq x y z
N MET A 1 75.71 -57.17 11.08
CA MET A 1 75.20 -55.89 11.63
C MET A 1 75.19 -54.89 10.50
N ASN A 2 74.00 -54.53 10.02
CA ASN A 2 73.68 -53.25 9.36
C ASN A 2 72.19 -53.28 9.01
N HIS A 3 71.41 -52.46 9.71
CA HIS A 3 69.96 -52.38 9.62
C HIS A 3 69.56 -51.49 8.43
N ILE A 4 68.67 -51.99 7.56
CA ILE A 4 68.00 -51.18 6.54
C ILE A 4 66.61 -50.83 7.08
N HIS A 5 66.38 -49.54 7.33
CA HIS A 5 65.07 -49.01 7.73
C HIS A 5 64.21 -48.79 6.48
N ILE A 6 63.06 -49.47 6.41
CA ILE A 6 62.01 -49.20 5.41
C ILE A 6 61.11 -48.10 5.98
N VAL A 7 61.19 -46.89 5.44
CA VAL A 7 60.26 -45.79 5.75
C VAL A 7 59.07 -45.92 4.80
N THR A 8 57.90 -46.27 5.32
CA THR A 8 56.64 -46.32 4.57
C THR A 8 55.92 -44.98 4.74
N THR A 9 55.92 -44.16 3.68
CA THR A 9 55.17 -42.90 3.64
C THR A 9 53.73 -43.17 3.21
N VAL A 10 52.76 -42.97 4.11
CA VAL A 10 51.32 -43.03 3.78
C VAL A 10 50.87 -41.64 3.32
N PRO A 11 50.19 -41.48 2.17
CA PRO A 11 49.65 -40.19 1.77
C PRO A 11 48.39 -39.88 2.61
N ARG A 12 48.37 -38.73 3.28
CA ARG A 12 47.17 -38.18 3.92
C ARG A 12 46.26 -37.62 2.84
N LEU A 13 45.13 -38.29 2.60
CA LEU A 13 44.03 -37.78 1.79
C LEU A 13 43.30 -36.70 2.61
N VAL A 14 43.47 -35.43 2.26
CA VAL A 14 42.70 -34.32 2.84
C VAL A 14 41.39 -34.24 2.07
N LEU A 15 40.30 -34.71 2.70
CA LEU A 15 38.95 -34.59 2.15
C LEU A 15 38.41 -33.20 2.48
N LEU A 16 38.35 -32.33 1.46
CA LEU A 16 37.74 -31.00 1.58
C LEU A 16 36.21 -31.17 1.60
N GLY A 17 35.61 -31.11 2.78
CA GLY A 17 34.16 -31.14 2.94
C GLY A 17 33.53 -29.85 2.44
N LEU A 18 32.85 -29.88 1.29
CA LEU A 18 31.92 -28.81 0.90
C LEU A 18 30.68 -28.90 1.80
N THR A 19 30.54 -27.97 2.74
CA THR A 19 29.29 -27.75 3.44
C THR A 19 28.35 -26.97 2.52
N LEU A 20 27.33 -27.65 1.98
CA LEU A 20 26.20 -27.00 1.34
C LEU A 20 25.40 -26.27 2.42
N GLN A 21 25.63 -24.98 2.58
CA GLN A 21 24.74 -24.13 3.38
C GLN A 21 23.40 -24.05 2.65
N SER A 22 22.44 -24.84 3.13
CA SER A 22 21.03 -24.70 2.78
C SER A 22 20.55 -23.36 3.35
N GLY A 23 20.67 -22.29 2.55
CA GLY A 23 20.03 -21.03 2.85
C GLY A 23 18.52 -21.28 2.89
N ILE A 24 17.92 -21.17 4.07
CA ILE A 24 16.46 -21.12 4.20
C ILE A 24 16.04 -19.86 3.44
N ALA A 25 15.54 -20.02 2.21
CA ALA A 25 14.82 -18.95 1.55
C ALA A 25 13.57 -18.71 2.39
N LEU A 26 13.59 -17.65 3.22
CA LEU A 26 12.37 -17.15 3.84
C LEU A 26 11.41 -16.84 2.69
N SER A 27 10.37 -17.64 2.53
CA SER A 27 9.31 -17.36 1.57
C SER A 27 8.77 -15.97 1.91
N GLN A 28 8.96 -15.01 1.01
CA GLN A 28 8.30 -13.72 1.14
C GLN A 28 6.80 -13.99 1.26
N GLN A 29 6.17 -13.42 2.29
CA GLN A 29 4.72 -13.55 2.45
C GLN A 29 4.03 -13.06 1.15
N PRO A 30 2.91 -13.67 0.73
CA PRO A 30 2.09 -13.14 -0.35
C PRO A 30 1.79 -11.64 -0.19
N LEU A 31 1.73 -10.88 -1.29
CA LEU A 31 1.60 -9.41 -1.23
C LEU A 31 0.29 -8.95 -0.56
N ASP A 32 -0.78 -9.72 -0.69
CA ASP A 32 -2.05 -9.48 -0.01
C ASP A 32 -1.90 -9.57 1.52
N GLN A 33 -1.13 -10.53 2.03
CA GLN A 33 -0.80 -10.65 3.45
C GLN A 33 0.12 -9.52 3.92
N GLN A 34 1.06 -9.06 3.08
CA GLN A 34 1.90 -7.90 3.42
C GLN A 34 1.10 -6.58 3.47
N LEU A 35 0.06 -6.46 2.64
CA LEU A 35 -0.85 -5.32 2.62
C LEU A 35 -1.87 -5.34 3.77
N ALA A 36 -2.17 -6.50 4.34
CA ALA A 36 -3.12 -6.62 5.44
C ALA A 36 -2.76 -5.69 6.61
N GLY A 37 -3.79 -5.11 7.21
CA GLY A 37 -3.70 -4.13 8.29
C GLY A 37 -4.17 -2.73 7.90
N ALA A 38 -3.90 -1.79 8.81
CA ALA A 38 -4.35 -0.42 8.72
C ALA A 38 -3.21 0.51 8.26
N TRP A 39 -3.55 1.48 7.41
CA TRP A 39 -2.62 2.41 6.79
C TRP A 39 -3.15 3.84 6.89
N THR A 40 -2.34 4.75 7.39
CA THR A 40 -2.67 6.19 7.50
C THR A 40 -2.11 6.97 6.32
N TYR A 41 -2.82 8.02 5.90
CA TYR A 41 -2.39 8.87 4.80
C TYR A 41 -1.18 9.73 5.17
N VAL A 42 -0.19 9.77 4.28
CA VAL A 42 0.94 10.71 4.31
C VAL A 42 0.70 11.84 3.30
N SER A 43 0.33 11.49 2.06
CA SER A 43 -0.01 12.48 1.03
C SER A 43 -1.03 11.93 0.02
N VAL A 44 -1.74 12.85 -0.64
CA VAL A 44 -2.62 12.59 -1.77
C VAL A 44 -2.49 13.72 -2.77
N ASP A 45 -1.63 13.53 -3.75
CA ASP A 45 -1.29 14.55 -4.74
C ASP A 45 -1.97 14.26 -6.07
N THR A 46 -2.66 15.26 -6.61
CA THR A 46 -3.00 15.28 -8.02
C THR A 46 -1.76 15.66 -8.82
N VAL A 47 -1.43 14.85 -9.83
CA VAL A 47 -0.33 15.09 -10.76
C VAL A 47 -0.91 15.38 -12.14
N ARG A 48 -0.61 16.58 -12.66
CA ARG A 48 -1.06 17.05 -13.97
C ARG A 48 -0.13 16.58 -15.09
N PRO A 49 -0.57 16.60 -16.36
CA PRO A 49 0.28 16.22 -17.50
C PRO A 49 1.57 17.04 -17.64
N ASP A 50 1.58 18.29 -17.16
CA ASP A 50 2.76 19.17 -17.13
C ASP A 50 3.71 18.85 -15.95
N GLY A 51 3.40 17.83 -15.14
CA GLY A 51 4.17 17.43 -13.96
C GLY A 51 3.86 18.25 -12.69
N SER A 52 3.01 19.27 -12.77
CA SER A 52 2.62 20.04 -11.59
C SER A 52 1.84 19.17 -10.60
N ARG A 53 2.07 19.42 -9.32
CA ARG A 53 1.49 18.66 -8.21
C ARG A 53 0.61 19.55 -7.35
N THR A 54 -0.53 19.03 -6.92
CA THR A 54 -1.42 19.76 -6.00
C THR A 54 -1.95 18.79 -4.94
N PRO A 55 -1.80 19.11 -3.64
CA PRO A 55 -2.29 18.25 -2.57
C PRO A 55 -3.83 18.30 -2.53
N MET A 56 -4.46 17.29 -3.12
CA MET A 56 -5.92 17.25 -3.32
C MET A 56 -6.66 17.35 -1.98
N TYR A 57 -6.13 16.70 -0.94
CA TYR A 57 -6.69 16.70 0.41
C TYR A 57 -5.90 17.58 1.39
N GLY A 58 -5.21 18.61 0.86
CA GLY A 58 -4.36 19.49 1.66
C GLY A 58 -3.06 18.83 2.11
N PRO A 59 -2.17 19.58 2.79
CA PRO A 59 -0.83 19.11 3.16
C PRO A 59 -0.85 18.02 4.24
N ASN A 60 -1.94 17.91 5.00
CA ASN A 60 -2.11 16.95 6.09
C ASN A 60 -3.45 16.21 5.89
N PRO A 61 -3.53 15.27 4.94
CA PRO A 61 -4.74 14.45 4.77
C PRO A 61 -4.97 13.58 6.00
N HIS A 62 -6.22 13.44 6.40
CA HIS A 62 -6.65 12.56 7.50
C HIS A 62 -7.43 11.39 6.92
N GLY A 63 -7.22 10.20 7.45
CA GLY A 63 -7.93 9.03 6.97
C GLY A 63 -7.22 7.73 7.25
N LEU A 64 -7.84 6.65 6.79
CA LEU A 64 -7.33 5.30 6.93
C LEU A 64 -7.70 4.48 5.71
N VAL A 65 -6.82 3.55 5.35
CA VAL A 65 -7.09 2.43 4.46
C VAL A 65 -6.89 1.16 5.29
N ILE A 66 -7.89 0.29 5.34
CA ILE A 66 -7.77 -1.02 5.98
C ILE A 66 -7.91 -2.08 4.89
N PHE A 67 -6.96 -3.00 4.86
CA PHE A 67 -7.06 -4.28 4.17
C PHE A 67 -7.22 -5.36 5.23
N ASP A 68 -8.30 -6.14 5.19
CA ASP A 68 -8.61 -7.11 6.23
C ASP A 68 -7.82 -8.43 6.13
N GLY A 69 -7.04 -8.61 5.06
CA GLY A 69 -6.29 -9.82 4.77
C GLY A 69 -7.13 -10.98 4.20
N HIS A 70 -8.44 -10.79 4.03
CA HIS A 70 -9.40 -11.76 3.52
C HIS A 70 -10.08 -11.29 2.23
N GLY A 71 -9.56 -10.22 1.61
CA GLY A 71 -10.05 -9.69 0.35
C GLY A 71 -11.06 -8.54 0.50
N HIS A 72 -11.32 -8.04 1.70
CA HIS A 72 -12.11 -6.84 1.91
C HIS A 72 -11.24 -5.63 2.26
N TYR A 73 -11.74 -4.46 1.88
CA TYR A 73 -11.09 -3.21 2.23
C TYR A 73 -12.12 -2.14 2.55
N ALA A 74 -11.69 -1.16 3.34
CA ALA A 74 -12.38 0.10 3.50
C ALA A 74 -11.37 1.24 3.46
N LEU A 75 -11.73 2.35 2.84
CA LEU A 75 -10.96 3.58 2.94
C LEU A 75 -11.83 4.79 3.23
N VAL A 76 -11.26 5.70 3.99
CA VAL A 76 -11.78 7.03 4.26
C VAL A 76 -10.61 7.99 4.14
N ASN A 77 -10.79 9.07 3.41
CA ASN A 77 -9.82 10.15 3.30
C ASN A 77 -10.55 11.49 3.35
N SER A 78 -9.97 12.45 4.04
CA SER A 78 -10.50 13.79 4.18
C SER A 78 -9.39 14.81 4.32
N ARG A 79 -9.67 16.05 3.96
CA ARG A 79 -8.82 17.18 4.33
C ARG A 79 -8.75 17.32 5.85
N GLY A 80 -7.57 17.63 6.38
CA GLY A 80 -7.39 17.91 7.81
C GLY A 80 -8.03 19.24 8.27
N ASP A 81 -8.38 20.12 7.32
CA ASP A 81 -8.91 21.47 7.56
C ASP A 81 -10.41 21.63 7.23
N LEU A 82 -11.18 20.53 7.21
CA LEU A 82 -12.62 20.61 6.98
C LEU A 82 -13.30 21.50 8.03
N PRO A 83 -14.20 22.43 7.62
CA PRO A 83 -14.92 23.27 8.56
C PRO A 83 -15.89 22.44 9.41
N LYS A 84 -16.03 22.81 10.67
CA LYS A 84 -17.09 22.29 11.54
C LYS A 84 -18.43 22.91 11.17
N TYR A 85 -19.51 22.17 11.39
CA TYR A 85 -20.85 22.68 11.13
C TYR A 85 -21.25 23.62 12.27
N VAL A 86 -21.74 24.81 11.94
CA VAL A 86 -22.17 25.81 12.94
C VAL A 86 -23.26 25.26 13.85
N THR A 87 -24.18 24.47 13.29
CA THR A 87 -25.31 23.88 14.02
C THR A 87 -24.95 22.70 14.91
N ASN A 88 -23.75 22.13 14.74
CA ASN A 88 -23.35 20.85 15.34
C ASN A 88 -24.36 19.71 15.11
N ASP A 89 -25.12 19.78 14.01
CA ASP A 89 -26.09 18.78 13.58
C ASP A 89 -25.81 18.47 12.10
N ARG A 90 -25.35 17.25 11.84
CA ARG A 90 -24.97 16.80 10.48
C ARG A 90 -26.11 16.96 9.48
N MET A 91 -27.37 16.93 9.91
CA MET A 91 -28.53 17.02 9.01
C MET A 91 -28.99 18.46 8.77
N LYS A 92 -28.36 19.44 9.41
CA LYS A 92 -28.69 20.87 9.32
C LYS A 92 -27.48 21.73 8.94
N GLY A 93 -26.53 21.17 8.20
CA GLY A 93 -25.46 21.94 7.59
C GLY A 93 -25.99 22.89 6.50
N SER A 94 -25.29 23.99 6.26
CA SER A 94 -25.53 24.85 5.10
C SER A 94 -25.10 24.16 3.81
N ALA A 95 -25.53 24.68 2.66
CA ALA A 95 -25.09 24.16 1.36
C ALA A 95 -23.56 24.25 1.19
N GLU A 96 -22.94 25.29 1.72
CA GLU A 96 -21.50 25.52 1.70
C GLU A 96 -20.76 24.51 2.59
N GLU A 97 -21.29 24.22 3.78
CA GLU A 97 -20.72 23.23 4.70
C GLU A 97 -20.78 21.82 4.10
N TYR A 98 -21.90 21.44 3.49
CA TYR A 98 -22.03 20.17 2.78
C TYR A 98 -21.06 20.08 1.59
N ARG A 99 -20.97 21.15 0.78
CA ARG A 99 -20.05 21.20 -0.36
C ARG A 99 -18.61 21.03 0.10
N ALA A 100 -18.18 21.73 1.15
CA ALA A 100 -16.83 21.66 1.67
C ALA A 100 -16.48 20.23 2.12
N VAL A 101 -17.39 19.57 2.85
CA VAL A 101 -17.19 18.18 3.29
C VAL A 101 -17.16 17.21 2.10
N VAL A 102 -18.09 17.31 1.16
CA VAL A 102 -18.14 16.39 0.01
C VAL A 102 -16.93 16.55 -0.90
N GLN A 103 -16.49 17.78 -1.18
CA GLN A 103 -15.31 18.01 -2.03
C GLN A 103 -14.01 17.69 -1.30
N GLY A 104 -13.98 17.84 0.02
CA GLY A 104 -12.81 17.58 0.84
C GLY A 104 -12.76 16.18 1.44
N SER A 105 -13.64 15.25 1.08
CA SER A 105 -13.58 13.87 1.58
C SER A 105 -14.11 12.84 0.59
N ILE A 106 -13.60 11.61 0.72
CA ILE A 106 -14.11 10.44 0.02
C ILE A 106 -14.04 9.24 0.96
N ALA A 107 -15.08 8.42 0.95
CA ALA A 107 -15.06 7.11 1.59
C ALA A 107 -15.64 6.08 0.64
N HIS A 108 -15.03 4.91 0.59
CA HIS A 108 -15.58 3.77 -0.12
C HIS A 108 -15.02 2.46 0.42
N PHE A 109 -15.78 1.39 0.26
CA PHE A 109 -15.38 0.04 0.68
C PHE A 109 -15.85 -1.00 -0.33
N GLY A 110 -15.34 -2.21 -0.18
CA GLY A 110 -15.74 -3.36 -0.98
C GLY A 110 -14.71 -4.47 -0.90
N THR A 111 -14.40 -5.08 -2.04
CA THR A 111 -13.37 -6.14 -2.14
C THR A 111 -12.15 -5.67 -2.91
N TYR A 112 -11.02 -6.32 -2.67
CA TYR A 112 -9.79 -6.07 -3.42
C TYR A 112 -9.13 -7.38 -3.84
N VAL A 113 -8.39 -7.32 -4.94
CA VAL A 113 -7.46 -8.37 -5.35
C VAL A 113 -6.11 -7.75 -5.67
N VAL A 114 -5.04 -8.48 -5.35
CA VAL A 114 -3.67 -8.08 -5.64
C VAL A 114 -3.15 -8.96 -6.76
N ASN A 115 -2.68 -8.34 -7.84
CA ASN A 115 -1.94 -9.02 -8.89
C ASN A 115 -0.45 -8.80 -8.65
N GLU A 116 0.25 -9.88 -8.27
CA GLU A 116 1.66 -9.82 -7.90
C GLU A 116 2.61 -9.60 -9.08
N ALA A 117 2.23 -10.09 -10.26
CA ALA A 117 3.02 -9.96 -11.49
C ALA A 117 2.99 -8.52 -11.99
N ASP A 118 1.79 -7.93 -12.03
CA ASP A 118 1.59 -6.56 -12.55
C ASP A 118 1.79 -5.48 -11.48
N LYS A 119 1.99 -5.87 -10.21
CA LYS A 119 2.04 -4.96 -9.04
C LYS A 119 0.85 -3.98 -9.04
N THR A 120 -0.35 -4.55 -9.12
CA THR A 120 -1.60 -3.78 -9.11
C THR A 120 -2.54 -4.25 -8.00
N ILE A 121 -3.20 -3.29 -7.34
CA ILE A 121 -4.36 -3.55 -6.49
C ILE A 121 -5.59 -3.20 -7.34
N THR A 122 -6.55 -4.11 -7.44
CA THR A 122 -7.84 -3.84 -8.08
C THR A 122 -8.90 -3.78 -6.99
N PHE A 123 -9.49 -2.60 -6.81
CA PHE A 123 -10.60 -2.36 -5.90
C PHE A 123 -11.91 -2.58 -6.65
N ARG A 124 -12.79 -3.43 -6.12
CA ARG A 124 -14.18 -3.56 -6.55
C ARG A 124 -15.04 -2.83 -5.54
N ILE A 125 -15.60 -1.71 -5.96
CA ILE A 125 -16.28 -0.78 -5.06
C ILE A 125 -17.72 -1.23 -4.88
N ASP A 126 -18.10 -1.58 -3.65
CA ASP A 126 -19.47 -1.92 -3.30
C ASP A 126 -20.28 -0.64 -3.04
N THR A 127 -19.72 0.28 -2.25
CA THR A 127 -20.35 1.57 -1.94
C THR A 127 -19.32 2.66 -1.76
N SER A 128 -19.64 3.85 -2.28
CA SER A 128 -18.82 5.06 -2.24
C SER A 128 -19.68 6.28 -1.90
N THR A 129 -19.09 7.24 -1.18
CA THR A 129 -19.68 8.59 -0.99
C THR A 129 -19.77 9.38 -2.30
N PHE A 130 -19.09 8.93 -3.35
CA PHE A 130 -19.35 9.29 -4.74
C PHE A 130 -20.04 8.11 -5.45
N PRO A 131 -21.38 8.08 -5.53
CA PRO A 131 -22.14 6.89 -5.93
C PRO A 131 -21.85 6.38 -7.34
N ASN A 132 -21.32 7.23 -8.23
CA ASN A 132 -20.95 6.84 -9.59
C ASN A 132 -19.84 5.77 -9.62
N TRP A 133 -19.14 5.55 -8.51
CA TRP A 133 -18.17 4.49 -8.38
C TRP A 133 -18.75 3.16 -7.88
N ASN A 134 -20.02 3.11 -7.47
CA ASN A 134 -20.63 1.86 -7.02
C ASN A 134 -20.65 0.85 -8.18
N GLY A 135 -20.15 -0.37 -7.93
CA GLY A 135 -20.01 -1.43 -8.92
C GLY A 135 -18.84 -1.26 -9.89
N VAL A 136 -18.02 -0.20 -9.75
CA VAL A 136 -16.87 0.06 -10.63
C VAL A 136 -15.61 -0.60 -10.08
N GLU A 137 -14.79 -1.13 -10.99
CA GLU A 137 -13.43 -1.57 -10.67
C GLU A 137 -12.41 -0.42 -10.85
N GLN A 138 -11.55 -0.21 -9.86
CA GLN A 138 -10.43 0.71 -9.94
C GLN A 138 -9.10 -0.03 -9.77
N ARG A 139 -8.29 -0.01 -10.83
CA ARG A 139 -6.93 -0.57 -10.82
C ARG A 139 -5.93 0.49 -10.38
N ARG A 140 -5.11 0.18 -9.38
CA ARG A 140 -4.07 1.05 -8.85
C ARG A 140 -2.72 0.34 -8.90
N PRO A 141 -1.80 0.75 -9.79
CA PRO A 141 -0.40 0.35 -9.68
C PRO A 141 0.14 0.78 -8.32
N PHE A 142 0.93 -0.08 -7.67
CA PHE A 142 1.45 0.21 -6.33
C PHE A 142 2.90 -0.23 -6.15
N VAL A 143 3.53 0.38 -5.14
CA VAL A 143 4.83 -0.01 -4.59
C VAL A 143 4.65 -0.17 -3.09
N LEU A 144 5.13 -1.29 -2.56
CA LEU A 144 5.16 -1.56 -1.13
C LEU A 144 6.63 -1.70 -0.70
N SER A 145 7.04 -0.91 0.29
CA SER A 145 8.39 -0.93 0.86
C SER A 145 8.32 -0.84 2.38
N GLY A 146 8.37 -2.00 3.03
CA GLY A 146 8.21 -2.11 4.48
C GLY A 146 6.86 -1.57 4.95
N ASP A 147 6.90 -0.44 5.67
CA ASP A 147 5.72 0.24 6.22
C ASP A 147 5.23 1.40 5.35
N GLU A 148 5.74 1.55 4.12
CA GLU A 148 5.25 2.55 3.17
C GLU A 148 4.55 1.87 1.99
N LEU A 149 3.33 2.29 1.71
CA LEU A 149 2.54 1.89 0.57
C LEU A 149 2.27 3.12 -0.30
N ARG A 150 2.71 3.07 -1.55
CA ARG A 150 2.39 4.09 -2.55
C ARG A 150 1.55 3.47 -3.65
N TRP A 151 0.48 4.15 -4.07
CA TRP A 151 -0.25 3.76 -5.27
C TRP A 151 -0.55 4.94 -6.17
N THR A 152 -0.87 4.62 -7.42
CA THR A 152 -1.32 5.58 -8.43
C THR A 152 -2.78 5.34 -8.76
N THR A 153 -3.58 6.40 -8.74
CA THR A 153 -4.94 6.47 -9.26
C THR A 153 -4.87 7.06 -10.67
N PRO A 154 -5.11 6.30 -11.74
CA PRO A 154 -4.91 6.82 -13.10
C PRO A 154 -5.79 8.01 -13.47
N ALA A 155 -7.01 8.07 -12.93
CA ALA A 155 -7.96 9.16 -13.11
C ALA A 155 -8.38 9.70 -11.74
N ALA A 156 -7.65 10.69 -11.22
CA ALA A 156 -7.96 11.33 -9.95
C ALA A 156 -9.16 12.29 -10.08
N SER A 157 -9.89 12.48 -8.99
CA SER A 157 -11.05 13.39 -9.00
C SER A 157 -10.66 14.85 -9.24
N GLY A 158 -9.41 15.23 -8.94
CA GLY A 158 -8.84 16.55 -9.27
C GLY A 158 -8.40 16.71 -10.73
N GLY A 159 -8.64 15.71 -11.59
CA GLY A 159 -8.08 15.60 -12.94
C GLY A 159 -6.65 15.01 -12.93
N GLY A 160 -6.17 14.55 -14.08
CA GLY A 160 -4.85 13.89 -14.14
C GLY A 160 -4.79 12.58 -13.34
N SER A 161 -3.60 12.21 -12.87
CA SER A 161 -3.39 11.05 -12.01
C SER A 161 -3.30 11.48 -10.54
N GLY A 162 -3.53 10.54 -9.63
CA GLY A 162 -3.43 10.74 -8.19
C GLY A 162 -2.33 9.86 -7.62
N GLU A 163 -1.32 10.44 -6.99
CA GLU A 163 -0.32 9.69 -6.25
C GLU A 163 -0.66 9.74 -4.76
N VAL A 164 -0.80 8.56 -4.17
CA VAL A 164 -1.12 8.41 -2.75
C VAL A 164 0.03 7.74 -2.06
N VAL A 165 0.48 8.33 -0.96
CA VAL A 165 1.47 7.73 -0.07
C VAL A 165 0.79 7.46 1.27
N LEU A 166 0.93 6.22 1.74
CA LEU A 166 0.39 5.72 2.98
C LEU A 166 1.51 5.16 3.83
N LYS A 167 1.34 5.22 5.14
CA LYS A 167 2.22 4.58 6.11
C LYS A 167 1.42 3.61 6.97
N ARG A 168 2.01 2.46 7.31
CA ARG A 168 1.38 1.51 8.23
C ARG A 168 1.05 2.20 9.56
N ALA A 169 -0.18 2.00 10.04
CA ALA A 169 -0.61 2.50 11.34
C ALA A 169 0.22 1.84 12.45
N LYS A 170 0.53 2.60 13.49
CA LYS A 170 1.27 2.11 14.67
C LYS A 170 0.32 1.69 15.78
#